data_AF-A0A2L1TVC9-F1
#
_entry.id   AF-A0A2L1TVC9-F1
#
_cell.length_a   1.000
_cell.length_b   1.000
_cell.length_c   1.000
_cell.angle_alpha   90.00
_cell.angle_beta   90.00
_cell.angle_gamma   90.00
#
_symmetry.space_group_name_H-M   'P 1'
#
loop_
_entity.id
_entity.type
_entity.pdbx_description
1 polymer ?
#
loop_
_entity_poly.entity_id
_entity_poly.type
_entity_poly.pdbx_seq_one_letter_code
_entity_poly.pdbx_strand_id
1 'polypeptide(L)'
;MKHAVLTGADQLKDYATLFPAGARAGLLTNPTGITSSYEPTWKVLGSFGRLRLTALFDCEHGIHREKQAGMRFEDEHDRELGTPLG
;
A
#
# COMPACT_ATOMS: atom_id res chain seq x y z
N MET A 1 -31.35 11.43 1.98
CA MET A 1 -30.45 10.33 1.55
C MET A 1 -29.04 10.74 1.95
N LYS A 2 -28.28 9.87 2.63
CA LYS A 2 -26.88 10.15 2.98
C LYS A 2 -26.03 9.70 1.80
N HIS A 3 -25.39 10.64 1.10
CA HIS A 3 -24.40 10.27 0.08
C HIS A 3 -23.12 9.86 0.81
N ALA A 4 -22.70 8.61 0.65
CA ALA A 4 -21.41 8.16 1.12
C ALA A 4 -20.34 8.59 0.12
N VAL A 5 -19.26 9.19 0.61
CA VAL A 5 -18.08 9.48 -0.22
C VAL A 5 -17.30 8.18 -0.37
N LEU A 6 -17.00 7.79 -1.61
CA LEU A 6 -16.05 6.71 -1.90
C LEU A 6 -14.65 7.30 -2.00
N THR A 7 -13.75 6.81 -1.16
CA THR A 7 -12.35 7.24 -1.18
C THR A 7 -11.64 6.72 -2.44
N GLY A 8 -10.44 7.21 -2.71
CA GLY A 8 -9.60 6.63 -3.76
C GLY A 8 -9.29 5.14 -3.51
N ALA A 9 -9.10 4.75 -2.25
CA ALA A 9 -8.84 3.36 -1.87
C ALA A 9 -10.03 2.44 -2.15
N ASP A 10 -11.26 2.92 -1.98
CA ASP A 10 -12.49 2.17 -2.32
C ASP A 10 -12.58 1.87 -3.83
N GLN A 11 -12.12 2.81 -4.65
CA GLN A 11 -12.29 2.75 -6.10
C GLN A 11 -11.12 2.05 -6.82
N LEU A 12 -10.04 1.74 -6.09
CA LEU A 12 -8.81 1.18 -6.67
C LEU A 12 -9.06 -0.04 -7.56
N LYS A 13 -9.94 -0.97 -7.14
CA LYS A 13 -10.26 -2.19 -7.91
C LYS A 13 -10.90 -1.87 -9.27
N ASP A 14 -11.77 -0.87 -9.32
CA ASP A 14 -12.47 -0.46 -10.55
C ASP A 14 -11.53 0.25 -11.54
N TYR A 15 -10.46 0.85 -11.04
CA TYR A 15 -9.44 1.55 -11.83
C TYR A 15 -8.14 0.76 -12.00
N ALA A 16 -8.13 -0.54 -11.69
CA ALA A 16 -6.93 -1.38 -11.79
C ALA A 16 -6.29 -1.38 -13.19
N THR A 17 -7.09 -1.15 -14.23
CA THR A 17 -6.63 -1.10 -15.64
C THR A 17 -5.81 0.15 -15.97
N LEU A 18 -5.91 1.23 -15.16
CA LEU A 18 -5.11 2.43 -15.33
C LEU A 18 -3.63 2.19 -14.98
N PHE A 19 -3.34 1.16 -14.18
CA PHE A 19 -1.96 0.82 -13.83
C PHE A 19 -1.30 0.05 -14.99
N PRO A 20 -0.11 0.49 -15.45
CA PRO A 20 0.60 -0.22 -16.50
C PRO A 20 0.92 -1.67 -16.10
N ALA A 21 0.81 -2.60 -17.05
CA ALA A 21 1.16 -3.99 -16.79
C ALA A 21 2.65 -4.14 -16.47
N GLY A 22 2.97 -4.86 -15.41
CA GLY A 22 4.34 -5.05 -14.93
C GLY A 22 4.91 -3.84 -14.17
N ALA A 23 4.11 -2.80 -13.92
CA ALA A 23 4.56 -1.64 -13.17
C ALA A 23 4.97 -2.02 -11.73
N ARG A 24 5.96 -1.30 -11.21
CA ARG A 24 6.40 -1.37 -9.82
C ARG A 24 5.86 -0.14 -9.09
N ALA A 25 5.21 -0.34 -7.96
CA ALA A 25 4.79 0.76 -7.08
C ALA A 25 5.50 0.71 -5.74
N GLY A 26 5.71 1.89 -5.17
CA GLY A 26 5.83 2.08 -3.73
C GLY A 26 4.54 2.71 -3.21
N LEU A 27 4.06 2.27 -2.05
CA LEU A 27 2.88 2.85 -1.41
C LEU A 27 3.32 3.65 -0.19
N LEU A 28 3.03 4.95 -0.21
CA LEU A 28 3.10 5.80 0.98
C LEU A 28 1.76 5.71 1.72
N THR A 29 1.76 5.27 2.97
CA THR A 29 0.54 5.00 3.75
C THR A 29 0.77 5.22 5.24
N ASN A 30 -0.28 5.02 6.04
CA ASN A 30 -0.23 4.85 7.49
C ASN A 30 -1.41 3.92 7.90
N PRO A 31 -1.67 3.65 9.20
CA PRO A 31 -2.79 2.81 9.62
C PRO A 31 -4.19 3.29 9.16
N THR A 32 -4.34 4.55 8.74
CA THR A 32 -5.61 5.10 8.22
C THR A 32 -5.84 4.82 6.73
N GLY A 33 -4.84 4.29 6.02
CA GLY A 33 -4.90 3.93 4.60
C GLY A 33 -5.73 2.67 4.34
N ILE A 34 -7.02 2.71 4.67
CA ILE A 34 -7.98 1.60 4.57
C ILE A 34 -9.17 1.99 3.69
N THR A 35 -9.85 0.99 3.12
CA THR A 35 -11.14 1.15 2.45
C THR A 35 -12.28 1.33 3.47
N SER A 36 -13.47 1.70 2.99
CA SER A 36 -14.72 1.71 3.75
C SER A 36 -15.10 0.33 4.32
N SER A 37 -14.54 -0.76 3.77
CA SER A 37 -14.69 -2.12 4.29
C SER A 37 -13.55 -2.54 5.23
N TYR A 38 -12.75 -1.59 5.72
CA TYR A 38 -11.60 -1.83 6.59
C TYR A 38 -10.51 -2.72 5.97
N GLU A 39 -10.38 -2.72 4.64
CA GLU A 39 -9.30 -3.42 3.93
C GLU A 39 -8.09 -2.47 3.78
N PRO A 40 -6.87 -2.86 4.17
CA PRO A 40 -5.69 -2.04 3.93
C PRO A 40 -5.43 -1.82 2.43
N THR A 41 -5.03 -0.60 2.07
CA THR A 41 -4.80 -0.22 0.66
C THR A 41 -3.73 -1.08 -0.01
N TRP A 42 -2.69 -1.49 0.72
CA TRP A 42 -1.64 -2.38 0.19
C TRP A 42 -2.22 -3.74 -0.24
N LYS A 43 -3.24 -4.25 0.47
CA LYS A 43 -3.86 -5.54 0.20
C LYS A 43 -4.68 -5.47 -1.08
N VAL A 44 -5.41 -4.36 -1.25
CA VAL A 44 -6.14 -4.06 -2.48
C VAL A 44 -5.19 -3.96 -3.68
N LEU A 45 -4.09 -3.23 -3.57
CA LEU A 45 -3.10 -3.11 -4.66
C LEU A 45 -2.43 -4.46 -4.97
N GLY A 46 -2.15 -5.27 -3.96
CA GLY A 46 -1.59 -6.62 -4.12
C GLY A 46 -2.51 -7.57 -4.88
N SER A 47 -3.83 -7.36 -4.84
CA SER A 47 -4.80 -8.21 -5.53
C SER A 47 -4.89 -7.97 -7.04
N PHE A 48 -4.21 -6.95 -7.58
CA PHE A 48 -4.37 -6.56 -8.99
C PHE A 48 -3.72 -7.52 -9.98
N GLY A 49 -2.69 -8.27 -9.57
CA GLY A 49 -1.91 -9.18 -10.43
C GLY A 49 -1.15 -8.51 -11.59
N ARG A 50 -1.43 -7.23 -11.89
CA ARG A 50 -0.87 -6.43 -12.98
C ARG A 50 0.25 -5.50 -12.51
N LEU A 51 0.20 -5.10 -11.26
CA LEU A 51 1.16 -4.22 -10.58
C LEU A 51 1.91 -5.06 -9.53
N ARG A 52 3.21 -4.82 -9.39
CA ARG A 52 3.99 -5.32 -8.26
C ARG A 52 4.19 -4.22 -7.23
N LEU A 53 3.60 -4.37 -6.05
CA LEU A 53 3.92 -3.53 -4.91
C LEU A 53 5.31 -3.92 -4.38
N THR A 54 6.25 -2.98 -4.34
CA THR A 54 7.67 -3.25 -4.06
C THR A 54 8.24 -2.51 -2.86
N ALA A 55 7.49 -1.58 -2.28
CA ALA A 55 7.86 -0.87 -1.07
C ALA A 55 6.59 -0.34 -0.38
N LEU A 56 6.63 -0.28 0.95
CA LEU A 56 5.64 0.41 1.80
C LEU A 56 6.40 1.48 2.59
N PHE A 57 5.93 2.72 2.58
CA PHE A 57 6.50 3.83 3.35
C PHE A 57 5.46 4.35 4.34
N ASP A 58 5.83 4.56 5.61
CA ASP A 58 4.92 5.07 6.65
C ASP A 58 5.11 6.57 6.90
N CYS A 59 4.02 7.33 6.76
CA CYS A 59 4.00 8.78 6.90
C CYS A 59 4.16 9.29 8.33
N GLU A 60 3.71 8.56 9.36
CA GLU A 60 3.50 9.22 10.66
C GLU A 60 4.76 9.29 11.52
N HIS A 61 5.60 8.27 11.65
CA HIS A 61 6.78 8.34 12.53
C HIS A 61 7.96 7.39 12.19
N GLY A 62 8.04 6.90 10.95
CA GLY A 62 8.82 5.69 10.68
C GLY A 62 8.14 4.50 11.36
N ILE A 63 8.04 3.37 10.67
CA ILE A 63 7.27 2.19 11.10
C ILE A 63 7.66 1.71 12.52
N HIS A 64 8.87 2.07 12.97
CA HIS A 64 9.33 1.90 14.35
C HIS A 64 10.12 3.15 14.77
N ARG A 65 9.84 3.71 15.96
CA ARG A 65 10.46 4.91 16.56
C ARG A 65 11.99 4.89 16.75
N GLU A 66 12.77 4.15 15.96
CA GLU A 66 14.23 4.08 16.04
C GLU A 66 15.00 4.04 14.71
N LYS A 67 14.36 4.10 13.52
CA LYS A 67 15.13 3.96 12.27
C LYS A 67 14.95 5.15 11.33
N GLN A 68 16.03 5.91 11.23
CA GLN A 68 16.24 7.05 10.36
C GLN A 68 15.90 6.71 8.90
N ALA A 69 15.17 7.62 8.25
CA ALA A 69 14.84 7.56 6.84
C ALA A 69 16.09 7.34 5.97
N GLY A 70 16.01 6.38 5.04
CA GLY A 70 17.05 6.13 4.03
C GLY A 70 17.82 4.81 4.15
N MET A 71 17.46 3.92 5.07
CA MET A 71 18.06 2.58 5.14
C MET A 71 17.46 1.67 4.07
N ARG A 72 18.33 1.10 3.21
CA ARG A 72 17.96 -0.05 2.39
C ARG A 72 17.56 -1.17 3.33
N PHE A 73 16.30 -1.59 3.24
CA PHE A 73 15.86 -2.85 3.80
C PHE A 73 16.32 -3.96 2.87
N GLU A 74 17.59 -4.32 3.01
CA GLU A 74 18.00 -5.70 2.74
C GLU A 74 17.51 -6.50 3.97
N ASP A 75 16.50 -7.33 3.73
CA ASP A 75 16.17 -8.53 4.53
C ASP A 75 15.13 -8.45 5.66
N GLU A 76 14.20 -7.48 5.65
CA GLU A 76 12.95 -7.61 6.43
C GLU A 76 11.74 -7.77 5.51
N HIS A 77 11.37 -9.04 5.29
CA HIS A 77 10.21 -9.44 4.49
C HIS A 77 8.95 -9.43 5.35
N ASP A 78 7.90 -8.76 4.86
CA ASP A 78 6.55 -8.94 5.40
C ASP A 78 6.17 -10.43 5.33
N ARG A 79 5.73 -11.01 6.45
CA ARG A 79 5.43 -12.46 6.57
C ARG A 79 4.22 -12.91 5.74
N GLU A 80 3.34 -12.00 5.34
CA GLU A 80 2.13 -12.28 4.55
C GLU A 80 2.35 -12.01 3.05
N LEU A 81 3.20 -11.03 2.70
CA LEU A 81 3.43 -10.56 1.33
C LEU A 81 4.78 -10.99 0.73
N GLY A 82 5.77 -11.32 1.56
CA GLY A 82 7.14 -11.59 1.11
C GLY A 82 7.83 -10.37 0.48
N THR A 83 7.32 -9.16 0.67
CA THR A 83 7.88 -7.92 0.09
C THR A 83 8.77 -7.17 1.09
N PRO A 84 9.83 -6.47 0.63
CA PRO A 84 10.63 -5.61 1.49
C PRO A 84 9.78 -4.48 2.07
N LEU A 85 9.84 -4.31 3.39
CA LEU A 85 9.37 -3.09 4.06
C LEU A 85 10.42 -1.99 3.84
N GLY A 86 10.04 -0.71 3.76
CA GLY A 86 10.87 0.38 3.19
C GLY A 86 10.76 1.71 3.91
#